data_AF-A0A1Y5GK86-F1
#
_entry.id   AF-A0A1Y5GK86-F1
#
_cell.length_a   1.000
_cell.length_b   1.000
_cell.length_c   1.000
_cell.angle_alpha   90.00
_cell.angle_beta   90.00
_cell.angle_gamma   90.00
#
_symmetry.space_group_name_H-M   'P 1'
#
loop_
_entity.id
_entity.type
_entity.pdbx_description
1 polymer ?
#
loop_
_entity_poly.entity_id
_entity_poly.type
_entity_poly.pdbx_seq_one_letter_code
_entity_poly.pdbx_strand_id
1 'polypeptide(L)'
;MLALVLKAYPQWENLIRIYDGYKEAFYIKIPSSQSSKLTLGISTIHEELTVGYGNYHSHFGWSDVPDEEAFRLAKEMIDEIVNNKVLVAEFYENGEFYQSEIIEFEELDTYLSLGGDVKIIGWNKSYVVR
;
A
#
# COMPACT_ATOMS: atom_id res chain seq x y z
N MET A 1 6.43 16.12 -5.46
CA MET A 1 6.01 14.98 -4.60
C MET A 1 6.46 15.03 -3.12
N LEU A 2 7.75 14.98 -2.77
CA LEU A 2 8.22 14.80 -1.37
C LEU A 2 7.65 15.82 -0.36
N ALA A 3 7.60 17.10 -0.74
CA ALA A 3 7.05 18.16 0.10
C ALA A 3 5.56 17.95 0.43
N LEU A 4 4.78 17.36 -0.50
CA LEU A 4 3.37 17.05 -0.28
C LEU A 4 3.22 15.94 0.77
N VAL A 5 4.05 14.89 0.69
CA VAL A 5 4.09 13.81 1.70
C VAL A 5 4.41 14.36 3.08
N LEU A 6 5.47 15.16 3.22
CA LEU A 6 5.87 15.75 4.50
C LEU A 6 4.83 16.72 5.07
N LYS A 7 4.09 17.42 4.19
CA LYS A 7 2.97 18.28 4.61
C LYS A 7 1.80 17.48 5.18
N ALA A 8 1.48 16.32 4.58
CA ALA A 8 0.38 15.47 5.03
C ALA A 8 0.74 14.57 6.22
N TYR A 9 1.97 14.06 6.25
CA TYR A 9 2.47 13.12 7.24
C TYR A 9 3.84 13.58 7.80
N PRO A 10 3.88 14.70 8.54
CA PRO A 10 5.14 15.29 9.02
C PRO A 10 5.95 14.32 9.91
N GLN A 11 5.27 13.44 10.63
CA GLN A 11 5.89 12.42 11.48
C GLN A 11 6.70 11.35 10.71
N TRP A 12 6.57 11.28 9.38
CA TRP A 12 7.30 10.31 8.55
C TRP A 12 8.66 10.82 8.07
N GLU A 13 9.07 12.03 8.45
CA GLU A 13 10.34 12.64 8.01
C GLU A 13 11.55 11.70 8.19
N ASN A 14 11.67 11.09 9.37
CA ASN A 14 12.78 10.18 9.69
C ASN A 14 12.73 8.81 8.98
N LEU A 15 11.60 8.49 8.34
CA LEU A 15 11.40 7.25 7.59
C LEU A 15 11.78 7.39 6.11
N ILE A 16 11.98 8.62 5.62
CA ILE A 16 12.35 8.88 4.23
C ILE A 16 13.75 8.36 3.96
N ARG A 17 13.90 7.73 2.80
CA ARG A 17 15.19 7.36 2.23
C ARG A 17 15.23 7.92 0.82
N ILE A 18 16.16 8.84 0.58
CA ILE A 18 16.44 9.37 -0.75
C ILE A 18 17.31 8.36 -1.49
N TYR A 19 16.97 8.12 -2.75
CA TYR A 19 17.71 7.26 -3.65
C TYR A 19 18.48 8.11 -4.65
N ASP A 20 19.76 8.33 -4.37
CA ASP A 20 20.65 9.18 -5.18
C ASP A 20 20.86 8.64 -6.61
N GLY A 21 20.56 7.35 -6.85
CA GLY A 21 20.67 6.72 -8.16
C GLY A 21 19.56 7.09 -9.15
N TYR A 22 18.52 7.82 -8.73
CA TYR A 22 17.38 8.15 -9.60
C TYR A 22 16.73 9.49 -9.25
N LYS A 23 17.18 10.60 -9.86
CA LYS A 23 16.51 11.93 -9.87
C LYS A 23 15.82 12.34 -8.55
N GLU A 24 16.50 12.20 -7.41
CA GLU A 24 15.95 12.55 -6.08
C GLU A 24 14.67 11.76 -5.70
N ALA A 25 14.48 10.56 -6.27
CA ALA A 25 13.40 9.67 -5.86
C ALA A 25 13.57 9.31 -4.39
N PHE A 26 12.45 9.08 -3.72
CA PHE A 26 12.46 8.64 -2.34
C PHE A 26 11.61 7.39 -2.18
N TYR A 27 11.89 6.67 -1.10
CA TYR A 27 11.01 5.63 -0.62
C TYR A 27 10.79 5.76 0.88
N ILE A 28 9.61 5.34 1.33
CA ILE A 28 9.21 5.27 2.73
C ILE A 28 8.67 3.87 2.97
N LYS A 29 9.06 3.26 4.09
CA LYS A 29 8.48 2.00 4.56
C LYS A 29 7.94 2.21 5.97
N ILE A 30 6.62 2.19 6.11
CA ILE A 30 5.95 2.32 7.39
C ILE A 30 5.52 0.91 7.83
N PRO A 31 6.09 0.34 8.90
CA PRO A 31 5.66 -0.97 9.39
C PRO A 31 4.22 -0.90 9.93
N SER A 32 3.42 -1.92 9.61
CA SER A 32 2.13 -2.16 10.24
C SER A 32 2.34 -2.50 11.72
N SER A 33 1.33 -2.16 12.54
CA SER A 33 1.26 -2.56 13.95
C SER A 33 1.29 -4.07 14.16
N GLN A 34 0.94 -4.86 13.14
CA GLN A 34 0.89 -6.33 13.23
C GLN A 34 2.25 -7.00 13.05
N SER A 35 3.10 -6.43 12.18
CA SER A 35 4.35 -7.06 11.79
C SER A 35 5.28 -6.05 11.14
N SER A 36 6.54 -6.04 11.57
CA SER A 36 7.58 -5.24 10.93
C SER A 36 7.90 -5.69 9.50
N LYS A 37 7.45 -6.89 9.09
CA LYS A 37 7.60 -7.40 7.71
C LYS A 37 6.49 -6.91 6.78
N LEU A 38 5.36 -6.47 7.34
CA LEU A 38 4.23 -5.96 6.57
C LEU A 38 4.30 -4.43 6.59
N THR A 39 4.73 -3.84 5.49
CA THR A 39 4.97 -2.39 5.42
C THR A 39 4.07 -1.73 4.39
N LEU A 40 3.50 -0.57 4.74
CA LEU A 40 3.04 0.39 3.75
C LEU A 40 4.27 1.01 3.08
N GLY A 41 4.45 0.70 1.81
CA GLY A 41 5.52 1.23 0.97
C GLY A 41 5.03 2.42 0.17
N ILE A 42 5.82 3.50 0.14
CA ILE A 42 5.62 4.63 -0.75
C ILE A 42 6.92 4.82 -1.51
N SER A 43 6.86 4.95 -2.83
CA SER A 43 8.05 5.08 -3.69
C SER A 43 7.77 6.09 -4.80
N THR A 44 8.77 6.88 -5.18
CA THR A 44 8.74 7.70 -6.42
C THR A 44 9.80 7.27 -7.43
N ILE A 45 10.34 6.07 -7.28
CA ILE A 45 11.29 5.49 -8.23
C ILE A 45 10.56 5.29 -9.57
N HIS A 46 11.27 5.47 -10.68
CA HIS A 46 10.72 5.40 -12.03
C HIS A 46 9.76 6.53 -12.44
N GLU A 47 9.81 7.68 -11.74
CA GLU A 47 8.98 8.87 -12.03
C GLU A 47 7.48 8.67 -11.78
N GLU A 48 7.10 7.59 -11.09
CA GLU A 48 5.72 7.28 -10.72
C GLU A 48 5.60 7.19 -9.20
N LEU A 49 4.51 7.72 -8.62
CA LEU A 49 4.22 7.55 -7.20
C LEU A 49 3.57 6.19 -6.99
N THR A 50 4.30 5.23 -6.42
CA THR A 50 3.74 3.92 -6.06
C THR A 50 3.38 3.87 -4.58
N VAL A 51 2.19 3.37 -4.27
CA VAL A 51 1.79 2.97 -2.90
C VAL A 51 1.54 1.47 -2.87
N GLY A 52 2.14 0.76 -1.92
CA GLY A 52 1.98 -0.69 -1.78
C GLY A 52 1.75 -1.14 -0.34
N TYR A 53 0.99 -2.20 -0.18
CA TYR A 53 0.72 -2.84 1.11
C TYR A 53 0.47 -4.34 0.91
N GLY A 54 1.10 -5.19 1.73
CA GLY A 54 1.16 -6.63 1.45
C GLY A 54 1.84 -6.88 0.09
N ASN A 55 1.28 -7.79 -0.71
CA ASN A 55 1.69 -8.01 -2.10
C ASN A 55 1.00 -7.08 -3.12
N TYR A 56 0.08 -6.21 -2.68
CA TYR A 56 -0.59 -5.24 -3.55
C TYR A 56 0.21 -3.95 -3.70
N HIS A 57 0.18 -3.36 -4.90
CA HIS A 57 0.60 -1.99 -5.11
C HIS A 57 -0.18 -1.33 -6.25
N SER A 58 -0.27 -0.01 -6.18
CA SER A 58 -0.86 0.83 -7.22
C SER A 58 0.09 1.97 -7.58
N HIS A 59 0.04 2.40 -8.83
CA HIS A 59 0.83 3.48 -9.39
C HIS A 59 -0.06 4.70 -9.61
N PHE A 60 0.40 5.84 -9.09
CA PHE A 60 -0.26 7.13 -9.12
C PHE A 60 0.62 8.12 -9.86
N GLY A 61 -0.01 8.92 -10.71
CA GLY A 61 0.72 9.84 -11.57
C GLY A 61 1.31 9.11 -12.77
N TRP A 62 0.83 9.50 -13.95
CA TRP A 62 1.42 9.16 -15.25
C TRP A 62 1.88 10.49 -15.87
N SER A 63 2.55 10.49 -17.02
CA SER A 63 3.18 11.70 -17.60
C SER A 63 2.29 12.96 -17.63
N ASP A 64 0.97 12.77 -17.75
CA ASP A 64 0.00 13.85 -17.98
C ASP A 64 -0.81 14.21 -16.73
N VAL A 65 -0.62 13.50 -15.61
CA VAL A 65 -1.35 13.74 -14.36
C VAL A 65 -0.53 14.66 -13.45
N PRO A 66 -1.08 15.80 -13.00
CA PRO A 66 -0.36 16.69 -12.08
C PRO A 66 0.03 16.01 -10.76
N ASP A 67 1.21 16.33 -10.24
CA ASP A 67 1.75 15.84 -8.96
C ASP A 67 0.74 15.93 -7.80
N GLU A 68 -0.02 17.02 -7.72
CA GLU A 68 -1.00 17.26 -6.66
C GLU A 68 -2.17 16.28 -6.73
N GLU A 69 -2.62 15.94 -7.94
CA GLU A 69 -3.72 15.00 -8.16
C GLU A 69 -3.26 13.56 -7.92
N ALA A 70 -2.08 13.20 -8.43
CA ALA A 70 -1.44 11.92 -8.15
C ALA A 70 -1.27 11.72 -6.63
N PHE A 71 -0.81 12.76 -5.93
CA PHE A 71 -0.68 12.73 -4.48
C PHE A 71 -2.03 12.64 -3.77
N ARG A 72 -3.06 13.36 -4.22
CA ARG A 72 -4.41 13.29 -3.63
C ARG A 72 -4.95 11.86 -3.65
N LEU A 73 -4.87 11.19 -4.79
CA LEU A 73 -5.33 9.79 -4.96
C LEU A 73 -4.50 8.81 -4.12
N ALA A 74 -3.17 8.96 -4.12
CA ALA A 74 -2.29 8.14 -3.30
C ALA A 74 -2.58 8.33 -1.81
N LYS A 75 -2.83 9.57 -1.37
CA LYS A 75 -3.19 9.89 0.00
C LYS A 75 -4.51 9.25 0.40
N GLU A 76 -5.51 9.25 -0.48
CA GLU A 76 -6.80 8.57 -0.25
C GLU A 76 -6.59 7.08 -0.01
N MET A 77 -5.84 6.39 -0.87
CA MET A 77 -5.50 4.97 -0.68
C MET A 77 -4.74 4.72 0.63
N ILE A 78 -3.75 5.57 0.95
CA ILE A 78 -3.00 5.47 2.22
C ILE A 78 -3.96 5.55 3.40
N ASP A 79 -4.83 6.56 3.42
CA ASP A 79 -5.79 6.78 4.49
C ASP A 79 -6.80 5.64 4.61
N GLU A 80 -7.26 5.08 3.48
CA GLU A 80 -8.15 3.92 3.46
C GLU A 80 -7.49 2.67 4.05
N ILE A 81 -6.22 2.41 3.70
CA ILE A 81 -5.44 1.30 4.26
C ILE A 81 -5.26 1.48 5.76
N VAL A 82 -4.70 2.62 6.21
CA VAL A 82 -4.35 2.79 7.63
C VAL A 82 -5.56 2.82 8.56
N ASN A 83 -6.74 3.15 8.02
CA ASN A 83 -8.00 3.13 8.76
C ASN A 83 -8.79 1.80 8.61
N ASN A 84 -8.25 0.79 7.90
CA ASN A 84 -8.94 -0.46 7.52
C ASN A 84 -10.30 -0.25 6.84
N LYS A 85 -10.44 0.81 6.04
CA LYS A 85 -11.57 0.93 5.12
C LYS A 85 -11.45 -0.06 3.97
N VAL A 86 -10.21 -0.28 3.55
CA VAL A 86 -9.85 -1.29 2.57
C VAL A 86 -8.87 -2.29 3.15
N LEU A 87 -8.88 -3.49 2.58
CA LEU A 87 -8.01 -4.61 2.91
C LEU A 87 -7.31 -5.08 1.62
N VAL A 88 -6.24 -5.84 1.76
CA VAL A 88 -5.59 -6.52 0.64
C VAL A 88 -5.98 -8.00 0.66
N ALA A 89 -6.65 -8.46 -0.38
CA ALA A 89 -6.84 -9.89 -0.62
C ALA A 89 -5.65 -10.43 -1.41
N GLU A 90 -4.97 -11.42 -0.87
CA GLU A 90 -3.88 -12.14 -1.54
C GLU A 90 -4.32 -13.56 -1.86
N PHE A 91 -4.08 -13.97 -3.10
CA PHE A 91 -4.50 -15.27 -3.59
C PHE A 91 -3.29 -16.15 -3.88
N TYR A 92 -3.44 -17.42 -3.53
CA TYR A 92 -2.42 -18.43 -3.62
C TYR A 92 -2.96 -19.66 -4.35
N GLU A 93 -2.14 -20.28 -5.19
CA GLU A 93 -2.45 -21.57 -5.82
C GLU A 93 -1.29 -22.52 -5.50
N ASN A 94 -1.59 -23.68 -4.92
CA ASN A 94 -0.57 -24.65 -4.45
C ASN A 94 0.49 -24.03 -3.50
N GLY A 95 0.10 -23.01 -2.73
CA GLY A 95 0.98 -22.28 -1.81
C GLY A 95 1.78 -21.13 -2.43
N GLU A 96 1.71 -20.95 -3.75
CA GLU A 96 2.41 -19.88 -4.48
C GLU A 96 1.48 -18.68 -4.70
N PHE A 97 1.99 -17.48 -4.42
CA PHE A 97 1.26 -16.23 -4.67
C PHE A 97 1.10 -15.99 -6.17
N TYR A 98 -0.11 -15.64 -6.62
CA TYR A 98 -0.33 -15.31 -8.04
C TYR A 98 -1.03 -13.97 -8.29
N GLN A 99 -1.80 -13.45 -7.33
CA GLN A 99 -2.42 -12.12 -7.46
C GLN A 99 -2.80 -11.52 -6.10
N SER A 100 -2.97 -10.20 -6.10
CA SER A 100 -3.57 -9.47 -4.98
C SER A 100 -4.48 -8.35 -5.48
N GLU A 101 -5.49 -8.02 -4.72
CA GLU A 101 -6.37 -6.87 -4.99
C GLU A 101 -6.78 -6.15 -3.70
N ILE A 102 -7.30 -4.94 -3.89
CA ILE A 102 -7.91 -4.16 -2.82
C ILE A 102 -9.39 -4.52 -2.74
N ILE A 103 -9.87 -4.75 -1.53
CA ILE A 103 -11.28 -5.03 -1.24
C ILE A 103 -11.78 -4.06 -0.18
N GLU A 104 -13.05 -3.71 -0.22
CA GLU A 104 -13.71 -2.98 0.87
C GLU A 104 -13.84 -3.89 2.10
N PHE A 105 -13.84 -3.31 3.31
CA PHE A 105 -13.97 -4.09 4.54
C PHE A 105 -15.27 -4.89 4.58
N GLU A 106 -16.33 -4.35 4.00
CA GLU A 106 -17.65 -4.96 3.87
C GLU A 106 -17.64 -6.25 3.05
N GLU A 107 -16.64 -6.44 2.17
CA GLU A 107 -16.48 -7.64 1.33
C GLU A 107 -15.73 -8.77 2.04
N LEU A 108 -15.22 -8.53 3.25
CA LEU A 108 -14.36 -9.47 3.99
C LEU A 108 -14.94 -10.89 4.06
N ASP A 109 -16.21 -11.03 4.44
CA ASP A 109 -16.85 -12.34 4.59
C ASP A 109 -16.99 -13.08 3.25
N THR A 110 -17.19 -12.35 2.14
CA THR A 110 -17.22 -12.93 0.80
C THR A 110 -15.88 -13.54 0.43
N TYR A 111 -14.78 -12.82 0.67
CA TYR A 111 -13.45 -13.33 0.36
C TYR A 111 -12.99 -14.44 1.31
N LEU A 112 -13.36 -14.38 2.59
CA LEU A 112 -13.10 -15.48 3.53
C LEU A 112 -13.87 -16.76 3.16
N SER A 113 -14.99 -16.65 2.42
CA SER A 113 -15.72 -17.82 1.94
C SER A 113 -15.03 -18.56 0.79
N LEU A 114 -14.04 -17.95 0.14
CA LEU A 114 -13.27 -18.55 -0.96
C LEU A 114 -12.32 -19.67 -0.50
N GLY A 115 -12.05 -19.79 0.81
CA GLY A 115 -11.29 -20.90 1.38
C GLY A 115 -9.81 -20.61 1.66
N GLY A 116 -9.04 -21.67 1.88
CA GLY A 116 -7.64 -21.60 2.34
C GLY A 116 -6.63 -20.98 1.37
N ASP A 117 -7.05 -20.74 0.13
CA ASP A 117 -6.23 -20.15 -0.94
C ASP A 117 -6.23 -18.62 -0.91
N VAL A 118 -6.95 -18.01 0.04
CA VAL A 118 -7.03 -16.54 0.18
C VAL A 118 -6.57 -16.11 1.58
N LYS A 119 -5.71 -15.08 1.61
CA LYS A 119 -5.30 -14.38 2.84
C LYS A 119 -5.74 -12.93 2.75
N ILE A 120 -6.43 -12.45 3.77
CA ILE A 120 -6.87 -11.05 3.82
C ILE A 120 -6.01 -10.28 4.81
N ILE A 121 -5.39 -9.20 4.34
CA ILE A 121 -4.43 -8.41 5.09
C ILE A 121 -5.00 -7.01 5.30
N GLY A 122 -5.37 -6.69 6.53
CA GLY A 122 -5.68 -5.32 6.95
C GLY A 122 -4.47 -4.62 7.54
N TRP A 123 -4.61 -3.33 7.86
CA TRP A 123 -3.59 -2.55 8.57
C TRP A 123 -3.42 -2.99 10.02
N ASN A 124 -4.53 -3.21 10.73
CA ASN A 124 -4.50 -3.58 12.16
C ASN A 124 -4.68 -5.07 12.42
N LYS A 125 -5.28 -5.81 11.49
CA LYS A 125 -5.53 -7.25 11.62
C LYS A 125 -5.48 -7.95 10.27
N SER A 126 -4.97 -9.17 10.26
CA SER A 126 -5.00 -10.10 9.12
C SER A 126 -5.94 -11.25 9.44
N TYR A 127 -6.56 -11.79 8.40
CA TYR A 127 -7.60 -12.79 8.47
C TYR A 127 -7.22 -13.96 7.57
N VAL A 128 -7.27 -15.16 8.13
CA VAL A 128 -7.00 -16.41 7.42
C VAL A 128 -8.18 -17.33 7.66
N VAL A 129 -8.61 -18.03 6.62
CA VAL A 129 -9.62 -19.08 6.74
C VAL A 129 -9.02 -20.23 7.56
N ARG A 130 -9.73 -20.65 8.61
CA ARG A 130 -9.34 -21.77 9.48
C ARG A 130 -9.92 -23.07 8.99
#